data_AF-A0A2M7UBK1-F1
#
_entry.id   AF-A0A2M7UBK1-F1
#
_cell.length_a   1.000
_cell.length_b   1.000
_cell.length_c   1.000
_cell.angle_alpha   90.00
_cell.angle_beta   90.00
_cell.angle_gamma   90.00
#
_symmetry.space_group_name_H-M   'P 1'
#
loop_
_entity.id
_entity.type
_entity.pdbx_description
1 polymer ?
#
loop_
_entity_poly.entity_id
_entity_poly.type
_entity_poly.pdbx_seq_one_letter_code
_entity_poly.pdbx_strand_id
1 'polypeptide(L)' 'MAYIRKVKTKSGATAIQIAHKAGGQLVKLEHLGSAHSSQELETLISLAKERLRGDQIFLFPNQENKLKIKLRQSSSNFLF' A
#
# COMPACT_ATOMS: atom_id res chain seq x y z
N MET A 1 -5.96 -7.05 7.90
CA MET A 1 -5.81 -6.68 6.48
C MET A 1 -6.74 -5.53 6.15
N ALA A 2 -6.25 -4.51 5.45
CA ALA A 2 -7.04 -3.36 5.03
C ALA A 2 -7.10 -3.29 3.49
N TYR A 3 -8.23 -2.85 2.92
CA TYR A 3 -8.41 -2.72 1.47
C TYR A 3 -9.35 -1.58 1.09
N ILE A 4 -9.17 -1.05 -0.12
CA ILE A 4 -10.04 0.01 -0.67
C ILE A 4 -11.34 -0.63 -1.17
N ARG A 5 -12.47 -0.12 -0.69
CA ARG A 5 -13.82 -0.50 -1.14
C ARG A 5 -14.45 0.66 -1.90
N LYS A 6 -15.00 0.38 -3.08
CA LYS A 6 -15.79 1.33 -3.87
C LYS A 6 -17.27 0.96 -3.74
N VAL A 7 -18.13 1.93 -3.45
CA VAL A 7 -19.57 1.71 -3.25
C VAL A 7 -20.36 2.71 -4.09
N LYS A 8 -21.25 2.22 -4.96
CA LYS A 8 -22.20 3.09 -5.66
C LYS A 8 -23.29 3.51 -4.69
N THR A 9 -23.50 4.81 -4.54
CA THR A 9 -24.52 5.38 -3.65
C THR A 9 -25.82 5.64 -4.40
N LYS A 10 -26.93 5.80 -3.68
CA LYS A 10 -28.25 6.11 -4.26
C LYS A 10 -28.26 7.44 -5.04
N SER A 11 -27.37 8.38 -4.71
CA SER A 11 -27.23 9.66 -5.41
C SER A 11 -26.43 9.58 -6.71
N GLY A 12 -25.97 8.39 -7.11
CA GLY A 12 -25.13 8.20 -8.30
C GLY A 12 -23.63 8.43 -8.07
N ALA A 13 -23.24 8.90 -6.88
CA ALA A 13 -21.84 9.05 -6.51
C ALA A 13 -21.16 7.69 -6.24
N THR A 14 -19.83 7.70 -6.21
CA THR A 14 -19.01 6.54 -5.82
C THR A 14 -18.30 6.84 -4.51
N ALA A 15 -18.77 6.25 -3.42
CA ALA A 15 -18.12 6.34 -2.12
C ALA A 15 -16.84 5.48 -2.10
N ILE A 16 -15.75 6.08 -1.64
CA ILE A 16 -14.49 5.40 -1.35
C ILE A 16 -14.36 5.17 0.15
N GLN A 17 -14.03 3.94 0.51
CA GLN A 17 -13.88 3.50 1.89
C GLN A 17 -12.62 2.66 2.05
N ILE A 18 -12.09 2.60 3.26
CA ILE A 18 -11.07 1.62 3.67
C ILE A 18 -11.72 0.64 4.64
N ALA A 19 -11.78 -0.63 4.25
CA ALA A 19 -12.32 -1.71 5.06
C ALA A 19 -11.18 -2.48 5.71
N HIS A 20 -11.24 -2.63 7.03
CA HIS A 20 -10.30 -3.41 7.82
C HIS A 20 -10.93 -4.73 8.23
N LYS A 21 -10.25 -5.84 7.94
CA LYS A 21 -10.62 -7.18 8.35
C LYS A 21 -9.60 -7.79 9.30
N ALA A 22 -10.09 -8.47 10.34
CA ALA A 22 -9.31 -9.30 11.24
C ALA A 22 -10.08 -10.60 11.52
N GLY A 23 -9.42 -11.75 11.47
CA GLY A 23 -10.08 -13.05 11.70
C GLY A 23 -11.25 -13.34 10.74
N GLY A 24 -11.19 -12.83 9.50
CA GLY A 24 -12.28 -12.97 8.52
C GLY A 24 -13.46 -12.00 8.71
N GLN A 25 -13.53 -11.28 9.82
CA GLN A 25 -14.59 -10.33 10.13
C GLN A 25 -14.20 -8.90 9.77
N LEU A 26 -15.17 -8.09 9.35
CA LEU A 26 -14.98 -6.65 9.14
C LEU A 26 -14.97 -5.96 10.52
N VAL A 27 -13.84 -5.35 10.89
CA VAL A 27 -13.63 -4.73 12.21
C VAL A 27 -13.70 -3.21 12.19
N LYS A 28 -13.38 -2.59 11.05
CA LYS A 28 -13.44 -1.13 10.90
C LYS A 28 -13.73 -0.75 9.45
N LEU A 29 -14.48 0.32 9.28
CA LEU A 29 -14.79 0.88 7.97
C LEU A 29 -14.60 2.40 8.04
N GLU A 30 -13.63 2.90 7.28
CA GLU A 30 -13.33 4.34 7.20
C GLU A 30 -13.91 4.90 5.92
N HIS A 31 -14.66 5.99 6.01
CA HIS A 31 -15.20 6.69 4.84
C HIS A 31 -14.27 7.85 4.45
N LEU A 32 -13.81 7.86 3.21
CA LEU A 32 -12.89 8.90 2.71
C LEU A 32 -13.60 9.99 1.90
N GLY A 33 -14.78 9.69 1.35
CA GLY A 33 -15.56 10.63 0.56
C GLY A 33 -16.37 9.95 -0.54
N SER A 34 -17.13 10.74 -1.30
CA SER A 34 -17.89 10.28 -2.46
C SER A 34 -17.52 11.08 -3.70
N ALA A 35 -17.16 10.39 -4.78
CA ALA A 35 -16.83 11.00 -6.05
C ALA A 35 -18.06 11.10 -6.95
N HIS A 36 -18.31 12.29 -7.49
CA HIS A 36 -19.32 12.58 -8.50
C HIS A 36 -18.72 12.65 -9.92
N SER A 37 -17.40 12.74 -10.03
CA SER A 37 -16.66 12.74 -11.29
C SER A 37 -15.56 11.66 -11.31
N SER A 38 -15.01 11.35 -12.49
CA SER A 38 -13.88 10.43 -12.61
C SER A 38 -12.61 11.01 -11.99
N GLN A 39 -12.42 12.32 -12.09
CA GLN A 39 -11.27 13.03 -11.51
C GLN A 39 -11.29 12.94 -9.98
N GLU A 40 -12.43 13.22 -9.34
CA GLU A 40 -12.58 13.04 -7.89
C GLU A 40 -12.34 11.59 -7.46
N LEU A 41 -12.79 10.63 -8.28
CA LEU A 41 -12.61 9.22 -7.98
C LEU A 41 -11.12 8.83 -7.97
N GLU A 42 -10.33 9.33 -8.92
CA GLU A 42 -8.89 9.12 -8.96
C GLU A 42 -8.17 9.76 -7.78
N THR A 43 -8.55 10.98 -7.40
CA THR A 43 -8.02 11.66 -6.21
C THR A 43 -8.30 10.85 -4.95
N LEU A 44 -9.55 10.41 -4.73
CA LEU A 44 -9.93 9.63 -3.56
C LEU A 44 -9.24 8.26 -3.52
N ILE A 45 -9.05 7.60 -4.66
CA ILE A 45 -8.30 6.34 -4.73
C ILE A 45 -6.83 6.57 -4.38
N SER A 46 -6.23 7.66 -4.84
CA SER A 46 -4.83 8.00 -4.56
C SER A 46 -4.61 8.25 -3.07
N LEU A 47 -5.51 9.02 -2.45
CA LEU A 47 -5.54 9.24 -1.01
C LEU A 47 -5.74 7.93 -0.22
N ALA A 48 -6.65 7.07 -0.68
CA ALA A 48 -6.87 5.77 -0.04
C ALA A 48 -5.63 4.86 -0.10
N LYS A 49 -4.90 4.87 -1.22
CA LYS A 49 -3.63 4.13 -1.37
C LYS A 49 -2.56 4.67 -0.43
N GLU A 50 -2.46 5.99 -0.30
CA GLU A 50 -1.51 6.62 0.63
C GLU A 50 -1.80 6.25 2.08
N ARG A 51 -3.06 6.32 2.48
CA ARG A 51 -3.50 5.91 3.82
C ARG A 51 -3.16 4.45 4.12
N LEU A 52 -3.40 3.55 3.16
CA LEU A 52 -3.05 2.12 3.29
C LEU A 52 -1.54 1.87 3.39
N ARG A 53 -0.71 2.64 2.68
CA ARG A 53 0.75 2.54 2.80
C ARG A 53 1.23 3.00 4.18
N GLY A 54 0.66 4.10 4.69
CA GLY A 54 1.00 4.61 6.02
C GLY A 54 0.64 3.64 7.16
N ASP A 55 -0.46 2.89 6.99
CA ASP A 55 -0.88 1.86 7.95
C ASP A 55 -0.15 0.51 7.77
N GLN A 56 0.70 0.37 6.74
CA GLN A 56 1.45 -0.86 6.51
C GLN A 56 2.69 -0.92 7.40
N ILE A 57 2.79 -1.96 8.20
CA ILE A 57 4.02 -2.28 8.95
C ILE A 57 5.09 -2.66 7.92
N PHE A 58 6.26 -2.01 7.98
CA PHE A 58 7.40 -2.36 7.15
C PHE A 58 7.77 -3.83 7.38
N LEU A 59 7.81 -4.61 6.29
CA LEU A 59 8.16 -6.04 6.32
C LEU A 59 9.61 -6.30 6.70
N PHE A 60 10.47 -5.30 6.49
CA PHE A 60 11.87 -5.35 6.89
C PHE A 60 12.14 -4.20 7.86
N PRO A 61 12.84 -4.45 8.99
CA PRO A 61 13.31 -3.36 9.83
C PRO A 61 14.16 -2.42 8.97
N ASN A 62 14.04 -1.12 9.19
CA ASN A 62 14.81 -0.08 8.50
C ASN A 62 16.31 -0.40 8.63
N GLN A 63 16.88 -1.09 7.65
CA GLN A 63 18.30 -1.38 7.61
C GLN A 63 18.97 -0.11 7.12
N GLU A 64 19.58 0.63 8.04
CA GLU A 64 20.52 1.68 7.69
C GLU A 64 21.59 1.08 6.76
N ASN A 65 21.42 1.36 5.47
CA ASN A 65 22.25 0.81 4.43
C ASN A 65 23.64 1.48 4.49
N LYS A 66 24.51 0.95 5.35
CA LYS A 66 25.97 1.09 5.24
C LYS A 66 26.51 -0.13 4.48
N LEU A 67 26.15 -0.28 3.21
CA LEU A 67 26.85 -1.21 2.32
C LEU A 67 28.30 -0.73 2.12
N LYS A 68 29.21 -1.17 3.01
CA LYS A 68 30.65 -1.17 2.73
C LYS A 68 30.94 -2.30 1.76
N ILE A 69 30.76 -2.05 0.48
CA ILE A 69 31.17 -2.97 -0.58
C ILE A 69 32.71 -3.00 -0.58
N LYS A 70 33.31 -4.05 0.01
CA LYS A 70 34.71 -4.40 -0.26
C LYS A 70 34.70 -5.49 -1.33
N LEU A 71 35.08 -5.11 -2.54
CA LEU A 71 35.30 -6.05 -3.63
C LEU A 71 36.44 -6.99 -3.22
N ARG A 72 36.14 -8.27 -2.95
CA ARG A 72 37.18 -9.30 -2.84
C ARG A 72 37.54 -9.72 -4.26
N GLN A 73 38.74 -9.37 -4.71
CA GLN A 73 39.32 -9.95 -5.92
C GLN A 73 39.47 -11.46 -5.70
N SER A 74 38.79 -12.26 -6.51
CA SER A 74 39.04 -13.70 -6.61
C SER A 74 39.78 -13.92 -7.93
N SER A 75 41.08 -14.22 -7.85
CA SER A 75 41.83 -14.74 -8.99
C SER A 75 41.66 -16.26 -9.02
N SER A 76 41.01 -16.76 -10.06
CA SER A 76 40.91 -18.19 -10.34
C SER A 76 42.20 -18.64 -11.02
N ASN A 77 42.98 -19.52 -10.39
CA ASN A 77 44.06 -20.22 -11.07
C ASN A 77 43.45 -21.39 -11.86
N PHE A 78 43.46 -21.28 -13.19
CA PHE A 78 43.24 -22.43 -14.08
C PHE A 78 44.43 -23.39 -13.95
N LEU A 79 44.16 -24.64 -13.56
CA LEU A 79 45.12 -25.74 -13.63
C LEU A 79 45.01 -26.37 -15.03
N PHE A 80 46.12 -26.40 -15.76
CA PHE A 80 46.36 -27.32 -16.87
C PHE A 80 47.19 -28.50 -16.36
#